data_AF-A0A645HI53-F1
#
_entry.id   AF-A0A645HI53-F1
#
_cell.length_a   1.000
_cell.length_b   1.000
_cell.length_c   1.000
_cell.angle_alpha   90.00
_cell.angle_beta   90.00
_cell.angle_gamma   90.00
#
_symmetry.space_group_name_H-M   'P 1'
#
loop_
_entity.id
_entity.type
_entity.pdbx_description
1 polymer ?
#
loop_
_entity_poly.entity_id
_entity_poly.type
_entity_poly.pdbx_seq_one_letter_code
_entity_poly.pdbx_strand_id
1 'polypeptide(L)'
;MPHIKGALFADACATTIGATLGTSTVTTFVESASGVSDGGRTGMTAFTTGVLFLIALLFSPILTTIPSFATTPALVVVGLFMVENIREIDFSDYTEGFPAFMTILMMVVAYSISEGLVFGVISYVLLKLLSGRQKELNPVIVIIGILFFIKLILG
;
A
#
# COMPACT_ATOMS: atom_id res chain seq x y z
N MET A 1 -5.32 14.26 11.45
CA MET A 1 -4.86 15.25 10.44
C MET A 1 -6.08 15.89 9.77
N PRO A 2 -6.19 17.24 9.74
CA PRO A 2 -7.25 17.91 9.00
C PRO A 2 -7.08 17.61 7.49
N HIS A 3 -8.18 17.34 6.77
CA HIS A 3 -8.26 17.01 5.33
C HIS A 3 -7.95 15.56 4.86
N ILE A 4 -7.80 14.58 5.76
CA ILE A 4 -7.65 13.15 5.37
C ILE A 4 -8.76 12.64 4.44
N LYS A 5 -10.00 13.11 4.61
CA LYS A 5 -11.13 12.70 3.78
C LYS A 5 -10.94 13.05 2.31
N GLY A 6 -10.38 14.23 2.01
CA GLY A 6 -10.12 14.65 0.64
C GLY A 6 -9.01 13.83 -0.01
N ALA A 7 -7.94 13.54 0.75
CA ALA A 7 -6.84 12.68 0.28
C ALA A 7 -7.30 11.24 0.01
N LEU A 8 -8.05 10.63 0.94
CA LEU A 8 -8.61 9.29 0.77
C LEU A 8 -9.61 9.21 -0.39
N PHE A 9 -10.40 10.26 -0.60
CA PHE A 9 -11.32 10.32 -1.73
C PHE A 9 -10.58 10.41 -3.07
N ALA A 10 -9.53 11.24 -3.14
CA ALA A 10 -8.69 11.34 -4.33
C ALA A 10 -8.00 10.00 -4.64
N ASP A 11 -7.47 9.30 -3.64
CA ASP A 11 -6.85 7.97 -3.77
C ASP A 11 -7.85 6.92 -4.26
N ALA A 12 -9.06 6.90 -3.70
CA ALA A 12 -10.13 6.00 -4.13
C ALA A 12 -10.59 6.27 -5.57
N CYS A 13 -10.76 7.53 -5.95
CA CYS A 13 -11.08 7.91 -7.33
C CYS A 13 -9.95 7.51 -8.30
N ALA A 14 -8.70 7.83 -7.96
CA ALA A 14 -7.53 7.49 -8.78
C ALA A 14 -7.39 5.97 -8.97
N THR A 15 -7.57 5.19 -7.89
CA THR A 15 -7.54 3.73 -7.95
C THR A 15 -8.68 3.16 -8.80
N THR A 16 -9.90 3.68 -8.65
CA THR A 16 -11.05 3.20 -9.43
C THR A 16 -10.87 3.48 -10.92
N ILE A 17 -10.49 4.71 -11.27
CA ILE A 17 -10.24 5.11 -12.67
C ILE A 17 -9.04 4.34 -13.24
N GLY A 18 -7.95 4.21 -12.49
CA GLY A 18 -6.78 3.42 -12.89
C GLY A 18 -7.12 1.96 -13.17
N ALA A 19 -7.87 1.31 -12.27
CA ALA A 19 -8.33 -0.06 -12.46
C ALA A 19 -9.19 -0.23 -13.72
N THR A 20 -10.08 0.73 -14.04
CA THR A 20 -10.87 0.70 -15.29
C THR A 20 -10.03 0.89 -16.55
N LEU A 21 -8.89 1.58 -16.44
CA LEU A 21 -7.91 1.76 -17.51
C LEU A 21 -6.91 0.59 -17.58
N GLY A 22 -7.07 -0.44 -16.73
CA GLY A 22 -6.22 -1.63 -16.70
C GLY A 22 -4.90 -1.46 -15.95
N THR A 23 -4.75 -0.42 -15.14
CA THR A 23 -3.56 -0.20 -14.31
C THR A 23 -3.73 -0.82 -12.92
N SER A 24 -2.61 -1.06 -12.24
CA SER A 24 -2.61 -1.44 -10.82
C SER A 24 -3.14 -0.30 -9.93
N THR A 25 -3.40 -0.62 -8.66
CA THR A 25 -3.85 0.35 -7.64
C THR A 25 -2.90 1.54 -7.53
N VAL A 26 -3.46 2.74 -7.62
CA VAL A 26 -2.70 4.00 -7.47
C VAL A 26 -2.58 4.29 -5.99
N THR A 27 -1.38 4.56 -5.51
CA THR A 27 -1.14 4.90 -4.10
C THR A 27 -0.14 6.03 -3.97
N THR A 28 -0.16 6.73 -2.84
CA THR A 28 0.79 7.80 -2.55
C THR A 28 2.12 7.19 -2.10
N PHE A 29 3.19 7.44 -2.85
CA PHE A 29 4.52 6.92 -2.53
C PHE A 29 5.26 7.80 -1.50
N VAL A 30 6.07 7.18 -0.65
CA VAL A 30 6.89 7.87 0.37
C VAL A 30 7.85 8.87 -0.28
N GLU A 31 8.36 8.55 -1.46
CA GLU A 31 9.25 9.43 -2.24
C GLU A 31 8.54 10.70 -2.72
N SER A 32 7.22 10.67 -2.88
CA SER A 32 6.46 11.89 -3.19
C SER A 32 6.44 12.87 -2.01
N ALA A 33 6.67 12.39 -0.78
CA ALA A 33 6.75 13.25 0.39
C ALA A 33 7.98 14.17 0.37
N SER A 34 9.10 13.75 -0.25
CA SER A 34 10.27 14.62 -0.41
C SER A 34 9.97 15.80 -1.36
N GLY A 35 9.15 15.57 -2.39
CA GLY A 35 8.67 16.64 -3.26
C GLY A 35 7.83 17.69 -2.51
N VAL A 36 7.08 17.27 -1.49
CA VAL A 36 6.33 18.17 -0.61
C VAL A 36 7.27 18.93 0.34
N SER A 37 8.31 18.26 0.88
CA SER A 37 9.30 18.91 1.76
C SER A 37 10.12 19.97 1.03
N ASP A 38 10.42 19.76 -0.25
CA ASP A 38 11.18 20.68 -1.10
C ASP A 38 10.34 21.86 -1.62
N GLY A 39 9.07 21.96 -1.23
CA GLY A 39 8.21 23.11 -1.52
C GLY A 39 6.99 22.81 -2.40
N GLY A 40 6.76 21.55 -2.78
CA GLY A 40 5.57 21.07 -3.48
C GLY A 40 4.33 21.06 -2.59
N ARG A 41 3.93 22.22 -2.08
CA ARG A 41 2.77 22.39 -1.19
C ARG A 41 1.46 22.62 -1.95
N THR A 42 1.53 22.79 -3.26
CA THR A 42 0.35 22.97 -4.13
C THR A 42 0.15 21.74 -5.01
N GLY A 43 -1.12 21.40 -5.28
CA GLY A 43 -1.50 20.33 -6.21
C GLY A 43 -1.04 20.56 -7.66
N MET A 44 -0.53 21.76 -7.96
CA MET A 44 0.09 22.08 -9.25
C MET A 44 1.33 21.22 -9.51
N THR A 45 2.12 20.90 -8.49
CA THR A 45 3.29 20.02 -8.66
C THR A 45 2.89 18.60 -9.07
N ALA A 46 1.87 18.04 -8.42
CA ALA A 46 1.30 16.74 -8.78
C ALA A 46 0.70 16.77 -10.20
N PHE A 47 -0.01 17.84 -10.56
CA PHE A 47 -0.58 18.01 -11.91
C PHE A 47 0.51 18.09 -12.99
N THR A 48 1.52 18.95 -12.81
CA THR A 48 2.64 19.06 -13.76
C THR A 48 3.38 17.75 -13.89
N THR A 49 3.63 17.03 -12.78
CA THR A 49 4.25 15.71 -12.80
C THR A 49 3.42 14.71 -13.61
N GLY A 50 2.10 14.68 -13.40
CA GLY A 50 1.19 13.81 -14.17
C GLY A 50 1.20 14.13 -15.67
N VAL A 51 1.19 15.41 -16.06
CA VAL A 51 1.29 15.84 -17.47
C VAL A 51 2.64 15.43 -18.08
N LEU A 52 3.74 15.60 -17.35
CA LEU A 52 5.06 15.17 -17.80
C LEU A 52 5.13 13.66 -17.97
N PHE A 53 4.51 12.87 -17.09
CA PHE A 53 4.40 11.42 -17.25
C PHE A 53 3.54 11.02 -18.46
N LEU A 54 2.45 11.74 -18.76
CA LEU A 54 1.67 11.53 -19.97
C LEU A 54 2.50 11.80 -21.24
N ILE A 55 3.29 12.88 -21.24
CA ILE A 55 4.21 13.18 -22.35
C ILE A 55 5.29 12.10 -22.45
N ALA A 56 5.81 11.61 -21.32
CA ALA A 56 6.81 10.55 -21.27
C ALA A 56 6.32 9.24 -21.91
N LEU A 57 5.01 8.97 -21.94
CA LEU A 57 4.46 7.79 -22.64
C LEU A 57 4.75 7.81 -24.15
N LEU A 58 4.84 8.99 -24.79
CA LEU A 58 5.27 9.08 -26.21
C LEU A 58 6.74 8.68 -26.38
N PHE A 59 7.56 8.87 -25.35
CA PHE A 59 8.96 8.45 -25.29
C PHE A 59 9.16 7.06 -24.67
N SER A 60 8.07 6.32 -24.40
CA SER A 60 8.13 4.95 -23.87
C SER A 60 9.10 4.01 -24.59
N PRO A 61 9.23 3.98 -25.95
CA PRO A 61 10.20 3.10 -26.60
C PRO A 61 11.68 3.42 -26.29
N ILE A 62 11.98 4.65 -25.87
CA ILE A 62 13.33 5.03 -25.43
C ILE A 62 13.56 4.58 -23.98
N LEU A 63 12.54 4.67 -23.13
CA LEU A 63 12.60 4.22 -21.74
C LEU A 63 12.79 2.71 -21.61
N THR A 64 12.21 1.91 -22.51
CA THR A 64 12.41 0.45 -22.53
C THR A 64 13.80 0.01 -22.96
N THR A 65 14.61 0.93 -23.52
CA THR A 65 16.02 0.66 -23.88
C THR A 65 16.95 0.76 -22.66
N ILE A 66 16.48 1.31 -21.54
CA ILE A 66 17.26 1.43 -20.30
C ILE A 66 17.48 0.04 -19.70
N PRO A 67 18.73 -0.39 -19.47
CA PRO A 67 19.03 -1.69 -18.85
C PRO A 67 18.44 -1.78 -17.44
N SER A 68 17.86 -2.93 -17.08
CA SER A 68 17.29 -3.20 -15.76
C SER A 68 18.31 -3.07 -14.61
N PHE A 69 19.60 -3.24 -14.91
CA PHE A 69 20.67 -3.01 -13.93
C PHE A 69 20.70 -1.56 -13.42
N ALA A 70 20.29 -0.58 -14.24
CA ALA A 70 20.28 0.83 -13.84
C ALA A 70 19.13 1.17 -12.87
N THR A 71 17.99 0.50 -12.97
CA THR A 71 16.81 0.76 -12.12
C THR A 71 16.81 -0.02 -10.82
N THR A 72 17.50 -1.16 -10.79
CA THR A 72 17.61 -2.04 -9.61
C THR A 72 18.08 -1.32 -8.33
N PRO A 73 19.19 -0.56 -8.30
CA PRO A 73 19.66 0.09 -7.07
C PRO A 73 18.66 1.14 -6.54
N ALA A 74 17.94 1.82 -7.45
CA ALA A 74 16.90 2.76 -7.04
C ALA A 74 15.76 2.03 -6.30
N LEU A 75 15.26 0.91 -6.86
CA LEU A 75 14.21 0.10 -6.24
C LEU A 75 14.60 -0.47 -4.87
N VAL A 76 15.89 -0.80 -4.66
CA VAL A 76 16.39 -1.26 -3.35
C VAL A 76 16.28 -0.13 -2.30
N VAL A 77 16.64 1.10 -2.67
CA VAL A 77 16.53 2.26 -1.77
C VAL A 77 15.06 2.58 -1.46
N VAL A 78 14.17 2.51 -2.46
CA VAL A 78 12.73 2.67 -2.24
C VAL A 78 12.20 1.63 -1.25
N GLY A 79 12.58 0.36 -1.43
CA GLY A 79 12.22 -0.72 -0.52
C GLY A 79 12.70 -0.46 0.91
N LEU A 80 13.91 0.08 1.07
CA LEU A 80 14.45 0.47 2.37
C LEU A 80 13.59 1.55 3.05
N PHE A 81 13.16 2.58 2.31
CA PHE A 81 12.27 3.61 2.84
C PHE A 81 10.88 3.07 3.19
N MET A 82 10.36 2.10 2.46
CA MET A 82 9.08 1.47 2.78
C MET A 82 9.11 0.62 4.06
N VAL A 83 10.24 -0.05 4.33
CA VAL A 83 10.45 -0.86 5.54
C VAL A 83 10.52 -0.01 6.81
N GLU A 84 10.88 1.27 6.72
CA GLU A 84 10.95 2.16 7.88
C GLU A 84 9.61 2.25 8.63
N ASN A 85 8.48 2.18 7.92
CA ASN A 85 7.14 2.20 8.50
C ASN A 85 6.87 1.01 9.45
N ILE A 86 7.61 -0.09 9.34
CA ILE A 86 7.47 -1.24 10.26
C ILE A 86 7.85 -0.83 11.69
N ARG A 87 8.70 0.19 11.87
CA ARG A 87 9.08 0.69 13.20
C ARG A 87 7.94 1.36 13.94
N GLU A 88 6.89 1.80 13.25
CA GLU A 88 5.72 2.40 13.87
C GLU A 88 4.74 1.37 14.44
N ILE A 89 4.98 0.07 14.19
CA ILE A 89 4.12 -1.01 14.68
C ILE A 89 4.44 -1.31 16.15
N ASP A 90 3.42 -1.31 17.00
CA ASP A 90 3.56 -1.69 18.40
C ASP A 90 3.68 -3.21 18.57
N PHE A 91 4.92 -3.69 18.58
CA PHE A 91 5.22 -5.11 18.83
C PHE A 91 5.07 -5.53 20.31
N SER A 92 4.83 -4.59 21.23
CA SER A 92 4.55 -4.95 22.62
C SER A 92 3.13 -5.54 22.78
N ASP A 93 2.23 -5.19 21.86
CA ASP A 93 0.91 -5.77 21.78
C ASP A 93 0.88 -6.95 20.81
N TYR A 94 0.77 -8.17 21.35
CA TYR A 94 0.67 -9.39 20.55
C TYR A 94 -0.54 -9.39 19.60
N THR A 95 -1.60 -8.64 19.89
CA THR A 95 -2.78 -8.56 19.02
C THR A 95 -2.58 -7.69 17.78
N GLU A 96 -1.49 -6.91 17.72
CA GLU A 96 -1.11 -6.08 16.57
C GLU A 96 0.22 -6.52 15.96
N GLY A 97 1.22 -6.81 16.79
CA GLY A 97 2.55 -7.26 16.36
C GLY A 97 2.54 -8.62 15.68
N PHE A 98 1.78 -9.61 16.18
CA PHE A 98 1.72 -10.93 15.56
C PHE A 98 1.06 -10.89 14.16
N PRO A 99 -0.11 -10.23 13.97
CA PRO A 99 -0.68 -10.06 12.63
C PRO A 99 0.24 -9.33 11.65
N ALA A 100 0.93 -8.27 12.10
CA ALA A 100 1.89 -7.56 11.27
C ALA A 100 3.04 -8.46 10.83
N PHE A 101 3.62 -9.22 11.76
CA PHE A 101 4.66 -10.20 11.47
C PHE A 101 4.18 -11.27 10.48
N MET A 102 2.99 -11.84 10.71
CA MET A 102 2.40 -12.86 9.84
C MET A 102 2.15 -12.33 8.43
N THR A 103 1.71 -11.08 8.32
CA THR A 103 1.52 -10.40 7.03
C THR A 103 2.83 -10.37 6.26
N ILE A 104 3.90 -9.86 6.86
CA ILE A 104 5.21 -9.72 6.23
C ILE A 104 5.76 -11.09 5.81
N LEU A 105 5.69 -12.08 6.71
CA LEU A 105 6.18 -13.43 6.45
C LEU A 105 5.43 -14.07 5.29
N MET A 106 4.10 -13.98 5.29
CA MET A 106 3.29 -14.58 4.23
C MET A 106 3.47 -13.86 2.88
N MET A 107 3.74 -12.55 2.86
CA MET A 107 4.07 -11.86 1.60
C MET A 107 5.34 -12.44 0.96
N VAL A 108 6.37 -12.73 1.75
CA VAL A 108 7.64 -13.30 1.26
C VAL A 108 7.46 -14.76 0.84
N VAL A 109 6.77 -15.57 1.67
CA VAL A 109 6.60 -17.00 1.42
C VAL A 109 5.67 -17.27 0.24
N ALA A 110 4.57 -16.50 0.11
CA ALA A 110 3.61 -16.66 -0.97
C ALA A 110 4.03 -15.96 -2.28
N TYR A 111 5.13 -15.19 -2.27
CA TYR A 111 5.53 -14.31 -3.38
C TYR A 111 4.37 -13.40 -3.86
N SER A 112 3.44 -13.08 -2.96
CA SER A 112 2.19 -12.37 -3.26
C SER A 112 1.81 -11.45 -2.12
N ILE A 113 1.81 -10.14 -2.41
CA ILE A 113 1.37 -9.10 -1.46
C ILE A 113 -0.08 -9.35 -1.04
N SER A 114 -0.92 -9.72 -2.00
CA SER A 114 -2.35 -9.96 -1.77
C SER A 114 -2.60 -11.13 -0.84
N GLU A 115 -1.86 -12.23 -0.98
CA GLU A 115 -2.00 -13.38 -0.07
C GLU A 115 -1.51 -13.05 1.33
N GLY A 116 -0.36 -12.39 1.46
CA GLY A 116 0.14 -11.96 2.76
C GLY A 116 -0.84 -11.05 3.50
N LEU A 117 -1.49 -10.12 2.79
CA LEU A 117 -2.51 -9.24 3.36
C LEU A 117 -3.75 -10.03 3.82
N VAL A 118 -4.20 -11.03 3.06
CA VAL A 118 -5.31 -11.92 3.46
C VAL A 118 -5.02 -12.61 4.79
N PHE A 119 -3.87 -13.27 4.92
CA PHE A 119 -3.47 -13.94 6.16
C PHE A 119 -3.30 -12.95 7.32
N GLY A 120 -2.72 -11.79 7.04
CA GLY A 120 -2.57 -10.69 7.98
C GLY A 120 -3.88 -10.23 8.59
N VAL A 121 -4.84 -9.84 7.76
CA VAL A 121 -6.15 -9.34 8.22
C VAL A 121 -6.94 -10.43 8.96
N ILE A 122 -6.91 -11.67 8.48
CA ILE A 122 -7.58 -12.79 9.17
C ILE A 122 -6.97 -12.99 10.56
N SER A 123 -5.64 -13.00 10.68
CA SER A 123 -4.95 -13.16 11.96
C SER A 123 -5.24 -12.00 12.92
N TYR A 124 -5.33 -10.76 12.43
CA TYR A 124 -5.71 -9.58 13.21
C TYR A 124 -7.12 -9.70 13.78
N VAL A 125 -8.10 -10.04 12.94
CA VAL A 125 -9.49 -10.21 13.37
C VAL A 125 -9.61 -11.35 14.37
N LEU A 126 -8.98 -12.51 14.11
CA LEU A 126 -9.00 -13.66 15.01
C LEU A 126 -8.38 -13.33 16.38
N LEU A 127 -7.19 -12.71 16.42
CA LEU A 127 -6.50 -12.42 17.67
C LEU A 127 -7.23 -11.38 18.51
N LYS A 128 -7.78 -10.32 17.91
CA LYS A 128 -8.60 -9.35 18.67
C LYS A 128 -9.93 -9.93 19.13
N LEU A 129 -10.53 -10.87 18.38
CA LEU A 129 -11.72 -11.61 18.82
C LEU A 129 -11.42 -12.53 20.02
N LEU A 130 -10.35 -13.31 19.95
CA LEU A 130 -9.96 -14.28 20.98
C LEU A 130 -9.43 -13.61 22.26
N SER A 131 -8.76 -12.45 22.11
CA SER A 131 -8.21 -11.70 23.25
C SER A 131 -9.26 -10.82 23.96
N GLY A 132 -10.54 -10.92 23.59
CA GLY A 132 -11.64 -10.16 24.18
C GLY A 132 -11.65 -8.65 23.82
N ARG A 133 -10.76 -8.20 22.94
CA ARG A 133 -10.61 -6.79 22.50
C ARG A 133 -11.50 -6.46 21.30
N GLN A 134 -12.73 -6.98 21.31
CA GLN A 134 -13.68 -6.82 20.21
C GLN A 134 -14.09 -5.37 19.96
N LYS A 135 -13.99 -4.51 21.00
CA LYS A 135 -14.32 -3.08 20.90
C LYS A 135 -13.36 -2.27 20.04
N GLU A 136 -12.16 -2.78 19.79
CA GLU A 136 -11.16 -2.16 18.90
C GLU A 136 -11.35 -2.56 17.44
N LEU A 137 -12.21 -3.55 17.17
CA LEU A 137 -12.53 -3.98 15.82
C LEU A 137 -13.59 -3.08 15.21
N ASN A 138 -13.19 -2.31 14.19
CA ASN A 138 -14.13 -1.62 13.35
C ASN A 138 -14.95 -2.65 12.54
N PRO A 139 -16.30 -2.51 12.45
CA PRO A 139 -17.15 -3.39 11.66
C PRO A 139 -16.65 -3.62 10.22
N VAL A 140 -16.04 -2.61 9.59
CA VAL A 140 -15.50 -2.71 8.23
C VAL A 140 -14.38 -3.75 8.14
N ILE A 141 -13.46 -3.78 9.12
CA ILE A 141 -12.34 -4.73 9.14
C ILE A 141 -12.85 -6.16 9.36
N VAL A 142 -13.90 -6.32 10.17
CA VAL A 142 -14.53 -7.63 10.40
C VAL A 142 -15.19 -8.15 9.12
N ILE A 143 -15.92 -7.30 8.40
CA ILE A 143 -16.53 -7.67 7.11
C ILE A 143 -15.45 -8.07 6.10
N ILE A 144 -14.38 -7.28 5.98
CA ILE A 144 -13.26 -7.59 5.08
C ILE A 144 -12.59 -8.91 5.49
N GLY A 145 -12.35 -9.12 6.79
CA GLY A 145 -11.77 -10.36 7.32
C GLY A 145 -12.63 -11.58 7.00
N ILE A 146 -13.96 -11.49 7.14
CA ILE A 146 -14.89 -12.56 6.76
C ILE A 146 -14.83 -12.82 5.25
N LEU A 147 -14.79 -11.77 4.43
CA LEU A 147 -14.75 -11.90 2.97
C LEU A 147 -13.45 -12.56 2.51
N PHE A 148 -12.32 -12.21 3.13
CA PHE A 148 -11.02 -12.85 2.90
C PHE A 148 -10.98 -14.29 3.41
N PHE A 149 -11.63 -14.59 4.54
CA PHE A 149 -11.76 -15.96 5.03
C PHE A 149 -12.59 -16.82 4.07
N ILE A 150 -13.67 -16.27 3.51
CA ILE A 150 -14.47 -16.94 2.47
C ILE A 150 -13.63 -17.18 1.21
N LYS A 151 -12.88 -16.17 0.74
CA LYS A 151 -11.96 -16.32 -0.40
C LYS A 151 -10.98 -17.49 -0.17
N LEU A 152 -10.40 -17.56 1.02
CA LEU A 152 -9.43 -18.60 1.37
C LEU A 152 -10.03 -20.02 1.36
N ILE A 153 -11.33 -20.15 1.66
CA ILE A 153 -12.05 -21.44 1.59
C ILE A 153 -12.49 -21.76 0.14
N LEU A 154 -12.84 -20.75 -0.65
CA LEU A 154 -13.37 -20.94 -2.00
C LEU A 154 -12.29 -21.15 -3.08
N GLY A 155 -11.04 -20.76 -2.81
CA GLY A 155 -9.92 -20.80 -3.77
C GLY A 155 -9.80 -19.51 -4.57
#